data_AF-A0A9D7ARE2-F1
#
_entry.id   AF-A0A9D7ARE2-F1
#
_cell.length_a   1.000
_cell.length_b   1.000
_cell.length_c   1.000
_cell.angle_alpha   90.00
_cell.angle_beta   90.00
_cell.angle_gamma   90.00
#
_symmetry.space_group_name_H-M   'P 1'
#
loop_
_entity.id
_entity.type
_entity.pdbx_description
1 polymer ?
#
loop_
_entity_poly.entity_id
_entity_poly.type
_entity_poly.pdbx_seq_one_letter_code
_entity_poly.pdbx_strand_id
1 'polypeptide(L)'
;MAAHRVPYVATASAGHLPDLLRKVEKAKAMKGTRIITLLIPCMDGWGVADDAGLQTARYAVESGAFPLYEVEDGHHYTLNHDTKTRPVADYLALQRRYRNMKSADIDTLQAEIDDGWATLQQRAAASQARTSVTLAD
;
A
#
# COMPACT_ATOMS: atom_id res chain seq x y z
N MET A 1 -0.17 10.34 -10.23
CA MET A 1 -1.29 11.03 -9.54
C MET A 1 -0.83 12.06 -8.53
N ALA A 2 0.04 11.73 -7.56
CA ALA A 2 0.59 12.74 -6.63
C ALA A 2 1.24 13.95 -7.33
N ALA A 3 2.05 13.72 -8.37
CA ALA A 3 2.66 14.80 -9.16
C ALA A 3 1.64 15.74 -9.87
N HIS A 4 0.41 15.27 -10.10
CA HIS A 4 -0.67 16.08 -10.67
C HIS A 4 -1.45 16.87 -9.61
N ARG A 5 -1.04 16.83 -8.33
CA ARG A 5 -1.69 17.52 -7.21
C ARG A 5 -3.18 17.25 -7.11
N VAL A 6 -3.56 15.99 -7.35
CA VAL A 6 -4.92 15.52 -7.08
C VAL A 6 -5.19 15.69 -5.58
N PRO A 7 -6.35 16.26 -5.18
CA PRO A 7 -6.66 16.53 -3.78
C PRO A 7 -6.47 15.34 -2.84
N TYR A 8 -6.82 14.14 -3.30
CA TYR A 8 -6.64 12.92 -2.51
C TYR A 8 -6.33 11.70 -3.37
N VAL A 9 -5.28 10.99 -3.00
CA VAL A 9 -4.95 9.68 -3.55
C VAL A 9 -4.66 8.74 -2.39
N ALA A 10 -5.26 7.55 -2.38
CA ALA A 10 -4.95 6.54 -1.37
C ALA A 10 -4.86 5.14 -1.99
N THR A 11 -4.11 4.28 -1.33
CA THR A 11 -4.13 2.83 -1.55
C THR A 11 -4.88 2.15 -0.41
N ALA A 12 -5.65 1.12 -0.70
CA ALA A 12 -6.42 0.36 0.28
C ALA A 12 -6.39 -1.14 -0.06
N SER A 13 -6.67 -2.00 0.92
CA SER A 13 -6.70 -3.45 0.72
C SER A 13 -7.94 -4.06 1.36
N ALA A 14 -8.56 -5.05 0.70
CA ALA A 14 -9.66 -5.83 1.27
C ALA A 14 -9.26 -6.54 2.58
N GLY A 15 -7.96 -6.83 2.77
CA GLY A 15 -7.42 -7.39 4.01
C GLY A 15 -7.42 -6.43 5.20
N HIS A 16 -7.66 -5.13 4.97
CA HIS A 16 -7.58 -4.03 5.94
C HIS A 16 -8.84 -3.15 5.88
N LEU A 17 -10.01 -3.75 6.08
CA LEU A 17 -11.31 -3.06 5.95
C LEU A 17 -11.45 -1.79 6.82
N PRO A 18 -11.00 -1.74 8.09
CA PRO A 18 -11.06 -0.51 8.88
C PRO A 18 -10.28 0.67 8.26
N ASP A 19 -9.12 0.39 7.63
CA ASP A 19 -8.33 1.39 6.92
C ASP A 19 -9.07 1.90 5.67
N LEU A 20 -9.65 0.98 4.88
CA LEU A 20 -10.47 1.33 3.73
C LEU A 20 -11.65 2.23 4.13
N LEU A 21 -12.40 1.87 5.18
CA LEU A 21 -13.55 2.65 5.64
C LEU A 21 -13.15 4.09 6.03
N ARG A 22 -12.06 4.23 6.82
CA ARG A 22 -11.54 5.56 7.19
C ARG A 22 -11.13 6.38 5.97
N LYS A 23 -10.46 5.77 4.99
CA LYS A 23 -10.04 6.43 3.75
C LYS A 23 -11.23 6.86 2.90
N VAL A 24 -12.28 6.04 2.81
CA VAL A 24 -13.53 6.39 2.11
C VAL A 24 -14.23 7.56 2.79
N GLU A 25 -14.37 7.56 4.12
CA GLU A 25 -15.00 8.68 4.84
C GLU A 25 -14.21 9.98 4.71
N LYS A 26 -12.88 9.92 4.82
CA LYS A 26 -12.01 11.08 4.52
C LYS A 26 -12.19 11.54 3.07
N ALA A 27 -12.22 10.60 2.12
CA ALA A 27 -12.47 10.83 0.70
C ALA A 27 -13.91 11.27 0.37
N LYS A 28 -14.84 11.32 1.33
CA LYS A 28 -16.16 11.96 1.14
C LYS A 28 -16.16 13.42 1.58
N ALA A 29 -15.35 13.81 2.57
CA ALA A 29 -15.41 15.12 3.22
C ALA A 29 -14.77 16.33 2.47
N MET A 30 -13.76 16.10 1.63
CA MET A 30 -13.05 17.08 0.79
C MET A 30 -13.81 17.41 -0.53
N LYS A 31 -13.18 18.12 -1.46
CA LYS A 31 -13.73 18.47 -2.77
C LYS A 31 -12.72 18.17 -3.88
N GLY A 32 -13.21 17.95 -5.10
CA GLY A 32 -12.39 17.66 -6.29
C GLY A 32 -12.13 16.18 -6.55
N THR A 33 -11.23 15.89 -7.49
CA THR A 33 -10.89 14.52 -7.92
C THR A 33 -10.20 13.73 -6.81
N ARG A 34 -10.65 12.50 -6.58
CA ARG A 34 -10.20 11.65 -5.47
C ARG A 34 -10.10 10.22 -5.96
N ILE A 35 -8.99 9.57 -5.63
CA ILE A 35 -8.69 8.23 -6.16
C ILE A 35 -8.34 7.32 -5.00
N ILE A 36 -9.03 6.19 -4.91
CA ILE A 36 -8.66 5.08 -4.01
C ILE A 36 -8.34 3.87 -4.88
N THR A 37 -7.10 3.39 -4.81
CA THR A 37 -6.70 2.14 -5.47
C THR A 37 -6.88 1.00 -4.47
N LEU A 38 -7.88 0.15 -4.70
CA LEU A 38 -8.23 -0.95 -3.81
C LEU A 38 -7.67 -2.27 -4.33
N LEU A 39 -6.85 -2.93 -3.53
CA LEU A 39 -6.37 -4.29 -3.77
C LEU A 39 -7.45 -5.31 -3.43
N ILE A 40 -7.93 -6.03 -4.45
CA ILE A 40 -8.82 -7.19 -4.32
C ILE A 40 -8.15 -8.34 -5.08
N PRO A 41 -7.69 -9.40 -4.39
CA PRO A 41 -7.17 -10.59 -5.04
C PRO A 41 -8.23 -11.25 -5.93
N CYS A 42 -7.85 -11.59 -7.15
CA CYS A 42 -8.70 -12.35 -8.07
C CYS A 42 -8.34 -13.82 -7.96
N MET A 43 -9.25 -14.63 -7.39
CA MET A 43 -9.00 -16.04 -7.07
C MET A 43 -8.59 -16.83 -8.31
N ASP A 44 -9.42 -16.79 -9.36
CA ASP A 44 -9.18 -17.50 -10.61
C ASP A 44 -7.93 -16.98 -11.34
N GLY A 45 -7.82 -15.66 -11.46
CA GLY A 45 -6.75 -15.01 -12.23
C GLY A 45 -5.38 -15.19 -11.61
N TRP A 46 -5.30 -15.23 -10.27
CA TRP A 46 -4.02 -15.37 -9.56
C TRP A 46 -3.74 -16.82 -9.16
N GLY A 47 -4.76 -17.68 -9.22
CA GLY A 47 -4.74 -19.05 -8.71
C GLY A 47 -4.49 -19.09 -7.22
N VAL A 48 -5.29 -18.33 -6.48
CA VAL A 48 -5.35 -18.34 -5.01
C VAL A 48 -6.47 -19.30 -4.60
N ALA A 49 -6.27 -20.08 -3.53
CA ALA A 49 -7.32 -20.98 -2.99
C ALA A 49 -8.55 -20.19 -2.54
N ASP A 50 -9.76 -20.71 -2.77
CA ASP A 50 -11.04 -19.98 -2.61
C ASP A 50 -11.26 -19.31 -1.25
N ASP A 51 -10.66 -19.84 -0.18
CA ASP A 51 -10.70 -19.33 1.19
C ASP A 51 -9.54 -18.39 1.57
N ALA A 52 -8.53 -18.27 0.71
CA ALA A 52 -7.29 -17.54 0.98
C ALA A 52 -7.26 -16.10 0.41
N GLY A 53 -8.38 -15.58 -0.10
CA GLY A 53 -8.43 -14.25 -0.71
C GLY A 53 -8.06 -13.12 0.27
N LEU A 54 -8.67 -13.11 1.47
CA LEU A 54 -8.34 -12.11 2.49
C LEU A 54 -6.92 -12.29 3.04
N GLN A 55 -6.45 -13.52 3.18
CA GLN A 55 -5.06 -13.80 3.59
C GLN A 55 -4.06 -13.24 2.57
N THR A 56 -4.31 -13.47 1.28
CA THR A 56 -3.48 -12.96 0.19
C THR A 56 -3.43 -11.43 0.20
N ALA A 57 -4.57 -10.77 0.42
CA ALA A 57 -4.64 -9.31 0.52
C ALA A 57 -3.89 -8.75 1.74
N ARG A 58 -3.83 -9.49 2.86
CA ARG A 58 -3.04 -9.13 4.04
C ARG A 58 -1.55 -9.30 3.78
N TYR A 59 -1.15 -10.43 3.19
CA TYR A 59 0.26 -10.72 2.90
C TYR A 59 0.86 -9.72 1.91
N ALA A 60 0.07 -9.21 0.97
CA ALA A 60 0.49 -8.12 0.08
C ALA A 60 0.91 -6.85 0.86
N VAL A 61 0.18 -6.51 1.93
CA VAL A 61 0.48 -5.35 2.77
C VAL A 61 1.65 -5.64 3.70
N GLU A 62 1.62 -6.77 4.40
CA GLU A 62 2.63 -7.18 5.38
C GLU A 62 4.03 -7.39 4.76
N SER A 63 4.08 -7.75 3.47
CA SER A 63 5.34 -7.85 2.71
C SER A 63 5.84 -6.51 2.14
N GLY A 64 5.02 -5.47 2.19
CA GLY A 64 5.29 -4.18 1.53
C GLY A 64 5.02 -4.17 0.03
N ALA A 65 4.64 -5.30 -0.59
CA ALA A 65 4.31 -5.37 -2.01
C ALA A 65 3.13 -4.47 -2.41
N PHE A 66 2.22 -4.19 -1.47
CA PHE A 66 1.15 -3.23 -1.62
C PHE A 66 1.04 -2.33 -0.38
N PRO A 67 1.75 -1.20 -0.33
CA PRO A 67 1.73 -0.30 0.82
C PRO A 67 0.36 0.35 0.99
N LEU A 68 -0.06 0.59 2.24
CA LEU A 68 -1.27 1.34 2.58
C LEU A 68 -0.92 2.77 2.95
N TYR A 69 -1.16 3.71 2.05
CA TYR A 69 -0.81 5.11 2.26
C TYR A 69 -1.84 6.07 1.65
N GLU A 70 -1.73 7.33 2.05
CA GLU A 70 -2.52 8.46 1.57
C GLU A 70 -1.59 9.57 1.11
N VAL A 71 -2.03 10.32 0.10
CA VAL A 71 -1.38 11.53 -0.40
C VAL A 71 -2.43 12.62 -0.55
N GLU A 72 -2.24 13.72 0.17
CA GLU A 72 -3.08 14.92 0.10
C GLU A 72 -2.35 16.04 -0.65
N ASP A 73 -3.06 16.65 -1.60
CA ASP A 73 -2.60 17.72 -2.48
C ASP A 73 -1.25 17.46 -3.17
N GLY A 74 -0.87 16.19 -3.32
CA GLY A 74 0.39 15.74 -3.90
C GLY A 74 1.62 15.86 -2.99
N HIS A 75 1.48 16.37 -1.77
CA HIS A 75 2.62 16.77 -0.93
C HIS A 75 2.63 16.15 0.47
N HIS A 76 1.46 15.88 1.06
CA HIS A 76 1.37 15.33 2.39
C HIS A 76 1.14 13.81 2.32
N TYR A 77 2.13 13.04 2.76
CA TYR A 77 2.09 11.58 2.74
C TYR A 77 1.79 11.05 4.14
N THR A 78 0.81 10.16 4.25
CA THR A 78 0.56 9.37 5.46
C THR A 78 0.74 7.90 5.12
N LEU A 79 1.60 7.21 5.85
CA LEU A 79 1.76 5.75 5.76
C LEU A 79 0.92 5.12 6.88
N ASN A 80 -0.15 4.40 6.54
CA ASN A 80 -1.11 3.86 7.51
C ASN A 80 -0.68 2.52 8.12
N HIS A 81 0.26 1.83 7.46
CA HIS A 81 0.89 0.62 7.95
C HIS A 81 2.40 0.81 7.76
N ASP A 82 3.15 0.99 8.84
CA ASP A 82 4.53 1.49 8.82
C ASP A 82 5.59 0.40 8.93
N THR A 83 5.16 -0.85 9.13
CA THR A 83 6.02 -2.01 9.33
C THR A 83 5.78 -3.08 8.27
N LYS A 84 6.85 -3.70 7.80
CA LYS A 84 6.79 -4.97 7.04
C LYS A 84 7.07 -6.10 8.01
N THR A 85 6.24 -7.13 7.99
CA THR A 85 6.30 -8.26 8.95
C THR A 85 6.61 -9.60 8.28
N ARG A 86 6.77 -9.63 6.94
CA ARG A 86 7.12 -10.84 6.19
C ARG A 86 7.92 -10.53 4.92
N PRO A 87 8.64 -11.52 4.36
CA PRO A 87 9.22 -11.40 3.02
C PRO A 87 8.14 -11.46 1.92
N VAL A 88 8.45 -10.94 0.74
CA VAL A 88 7.57 -10.99 -0.45
C VAL A 88 7.34 -12.44 -0.90
N ALA A 89 8.30 -13.34 -0.68
CA ALA A 89 8.19 -14.75 -1.03
C ALA A 89 6.92 -15.40 -0.46
N ASP A 90 6.56 -15.08 0.80
CA ASP A 90 5.34 -15.58 1.45
C ASP A 90 4.07 -15.17 0.69
N TYR A 91 4.02 -13.91 0.23
CA TYR A 91 2.91 -13.38 -0.56
C TYR A 91 2.83 -14.05 -1.94
N LEU A 92 3.98 -14.23 -2.61
CA LEU A 92 4.04 -14.86 -3.94
C LEU A 92 3.66 -16.34 -3.88
N ALA A 93 4.03 -17.05 -2.81
CA ALA A 93 3.74 -18.47 -2.62
C ALA A 93 2.25 -18.80 -2.60
N LEU A 94 1.39 -17.84 -2.22
CA LEU A 94 -0.07 -18.01 -2.22
C LEU A 94 -0.69 -17.99 -3.64
N GLN A 95 0.08 -17.65 -4.68
CA GLN A 95 -0.43 -17.32 -6.00
C GLN A 95 0.17 -18.22 -7.09
N ARG A 96 -0.66 -19.07 -7.71
CA ARG A 96 -0.22 -19.96 -8.80
C ARG A 96 0.43 -19.24 -9.98
N ARG A 97 0.11 -17.95 -10.21
CA ARG A 97 0.73 -17.14 -11.28
C ARG A 97 2.25 -16.94 -11.10
N TYR A 98 2.78 -17.10 -9.89
CA TYR A 98 4.21 -16.96 -9.60
C TYR A 98 4.95 -18.29 -9.37
N ARG A 99 4.29 -19.44 -9.56
CA ARG A 99 4.86 -20.78 -9.25
C ARG A 99 6.18 -21.12 -9.94
N ASN A 100 6.50 -20.46 -11.05
CA ASN A 100 7.70 -20.70 -11.86
C ASN A 100 8.76 -19.60 -11.70
N MET A 101 8.55 -18.64 -10.79
CA MET A 101 9.49 -17.55 -10.54
C MET A 101 10.74 -18.11 -9.85
N LYS A 102 11.92 -17.71 -10.34
CA LYS A 102 13.20 -18.20 -9.77
C LYS A 102 13.50 -17.44 -8.48
N SER A 103 14.24 -18.06 -7.57
CA SER A 103 14.65 -17.42 -6.31
C SER A 103 15.39 -16.10 -6.52
N ALA A 104 16.30 -16.04 -7.50
CA ALA A 104 17.01 -14.80 -7.85
C ALA A 104 16.08 -13.66 -8.30
N ASP A 105 14.98 -13.97 -8.98
CA ASP A 105 13.98 -12.97 -9.38
C ASP A 105 13.19 -12.49 -8.16
N ILE A 106 12.88 -13.40 -7.21
CA ILE A 106 12.21 -13.08 -5.95
C ILE A 106 13.09 -12.18 -5.08
N ASP A 107 14.40 -12.47 -4.99
CA ASP A 107 15.36 -11.68 -4.23
C ASP A 107 15.49 -10.26 -4.82
N THR A 108 15.51 -10.16 -6.15
CA THR A 108 15.51 -8.88 -6.87
C THR A 108 14.24 -8.08 -6.55
N LEU A 109 13.07 -8.71 -6.64
CA LEU A 109 11.80 -8.08 -6.30
C LEU A 109 11.74 -7.65 -4.83
N GLN A 110 12.29 -8.44 -3.91
CA GLN A 110 12.37 -8.07 -2.49
C GLN A 110 13.18 -6.78 -2.32
N ALA A 111 14.35 -6.69 -2.96
CA ALA A 111 15.19 -5.50 -2.90
C ALA A 111 14.49 -4.25 -3.47
N GLU A 112 13.76 -4.39 -4.58
CA GLU A 112 12.97 -3.30 -5.17
C GLU A 112 11.85 -2.83 -4.24
N ILE A 113 11.12 -3.77 -3.62
CA ILE A 113 10.08 -3.46 -2.65
C ILE A 113 10.67 -2.75 -1.44
N ASP A 114 11.84 -3.18 -0.98
CA ASP A 114 12.52 -2.62 0.20
C ASP A 114 12.98 -1.18 -0.05
N ASP A 115 13.54 -0.89 -1.23
CA ASP A 115 13.92 0.47 -1.63
C ASP A 115 12.69 1.39 -1.78
N GLY A 116 11.64 0.91 -2.44
CA GLY A 116 10.38 1.63 -2.57
C GLY A 116 9.74 1.93 -1.21
N TRP A 117 9.80 0.97 -0.29
CA TRP A 117 9.31 1.14 1.08
C TRP A 117 10.10 2.18 1.85
N ALA A 118 11.44 2.15 1.80
CA ALA A 118 12.30 3.13 2.45
C ALA A 118 12.01 4.55 1.93
N THR A 119 11.84 4.71 0.62
CA THR A 119 11.44 5.98 0.00
C THR A 119 10.09 6.47 0.53
N LEU A 120 9.11 5.57 0.66
CA LEU A 120 7.78 5.92 1.18
C LEU A 120 7.83 6.34 2.66
N GLN A 121 8.60 5.64 3.48
CA GLN A 121 8.82 6.00 4.89
C GLN A 121 9.47 7.39 5.02
N GLN A 122 10.49 7.70 4.20
CA GLN A 122 11.11 9.03 4.19
C GLN A 122 10.10 10.13 3.82
N ARG A 123 9.24 9.91 2.83
CA ARG A 123 8.20 10.87 2.43
C ARG A 123 7.17 11.10 3.53
N ALA A 124 6.75 10.02 4.22
CA ALA A 124 5.82 10.10 5.34
C ALA A 124 6.44 10.86 6.52
N ALA A 125 7.67 10.52 6.91
CA ALA A 125 8.42 11.20 7.97
C ALA A 125 8.62 12.70 7.67
N ALA A 126 9.01 13.04 6.45
CA ALA A 126 9.16 14.44 6.03
C ALA A 126 7.82 15.21 6.06
N SER A 127 6.69 14.53 5.82
CA SER A 127 5.37 15.14 5.89
C SER A 127 4.95 15.42 7.33
N GLN A 128 5.23 14.50 8.25
CA GLN A 128 5.00 14.68 9.69
C GLN A 128 5.84 15.84 10.27
N ALA A 129 7.13 15.89 9.93
CA ALA A 129 8.03 16.94 10.38
C ALA A 129 7.57 18.35 9.98
N ARG A 130 7.02 18.50 8.77
CA ARG A 130 6.45 19.79 8.30
C ARG A 130 5.21 20.19 9.10
N THR A 131 4.33 19.25 9.41
CA THR A 131 3.12 19.52 10.21
C THR A 131 3.46 19.96 11.64
N SER A 132 4.47 19.37 12.27
CA SER A 132 4.90 19.77 13.62
C SER A 132 5.51 21.17 13.71
N VAL A 133 6.13 21.68 12.63
CA VAL A 133 6.67 23.04 12.60
C VAL A 133 5.54 24.08 12.50
N THR A 134 4.52 23.84 11.68
CA THR A 134 3.40 24.78 11.49
C THR A 134 2.48 24.91 12.71
N LEU A 135 2.49 23.96 13.65
CA LEU A 135 1.68 23.99 14.87
C LEU A 135 2.41 24.64 16.06
N ALA A 136 3.70 24.93 15.93
CA ALA A 136 4.53 25.53 16.98
C ALA A 136 4.66 27.07 16.84
N ASP A 137 4.10 27.65 15.78
CA ASP A 137 4.02 29.09 15.49
C ASP A 137 2.57 29.59 15.69
#